data_AF-A0A2V9MH44-F1
#
_entry.id   AF-A0A2V9MH44-F1
#
_cell.length_a   1.000
_cell.length_b   1.000
_cell.length_c   1.000
_cell.angle_alpha   90.00
_cell.angle_beta   90.00
_cell.angle_gamma   90.00
#
_symmetry.space_group_name_H-M   'P 1'
#
loop_
_entity.id
_entity.type
_entity.pdbx_description
1 polymer ?
#
loop_
_entity_poly.entity_id
_entity_poly.type
_entity_poly.pdbx_seq_one_letter_code
_entity_poly.pdbx_strand_id
1 'polypeptide(L)'
;MKKIRSIIPTALSLLLTLGLLAVSSTQSQRASASEEKATNETKDSVEASKDYAARKKAEYQKKIESQLDEFSRGIDELKMKAEQSGAKAKAELNKEIAALEQQKEVVSKKLSELESSSGETWEKFKSRVDSAMNELKKSYDRAVSRFKERR
;
A
#
# COMPACT_ATOMS: atom_id res chain seq x y z
N MET A 1 25.56 24.35 -39.12
CA MET A 1 26.61 23.37 -39.49
C MET A 1 27.82 23.56 -38.58
N LYS A 2 28.39 22.43 -38.10
CA LYS A 2 29.74 22.24 -37.50
C LYS A 2 29.97 22.94 -36.13
N LYS A 3 29.72 22.24 -35.01
CA LYS A 3 30.67 21.47 -34.18
C LYS A 3 31.97 22.23 -33.85
N ILE A 4 32.24 22.42 -32.56
CA ILE A 4 33.49 22.12 -31.83
C ILE A 4 33.27 22.57 -30.38
N ARG A 5 33.23 21.61 -29.44
CA ARG A 5 33.78 21.80 -28.10
C ARG A 5 34.52 20.52 -27.74
N SER A 6 35.71 20.71 -27.24
CA SER A 6 36.80 19.76 -27.17
C SER A 6 37.11 19.44 -25.70
N ILE A 7 37.81 18.32 -25.48
CA ILE A 7 38.68 17.94 -24.33
C ILE A 7 37.90 17.59 -23.03
N ILE A 8 38.13 16.49 -22.30
CA ILE A 8 39.39 15.78 -21.89
C ILE A 8 39.09 14.28 -21.52
N PRO A 9 40.08 13.41 -21.19
CA PRO A 9 40.40 12.20 -21.97
C PRO A 9 40.56 10.91 -21.11
N THR A 10 40.98 9.78 -21.72
CA THR A 10 41.81 8.65 -21.19
C THR A 10 41.49 8.08 -19.79
N ALA A 11 41.36 6.79 -19.50
CA ALA A 11 41.94 5.55 -20.02
C ALA A 11 41.09 4.43 -19.37
N LEU A 12 40.91 3.24 -19.93
CA LEU A 12 41.90 2.17 -19.77
C LEU A 12 41.46 1.01 -20.67
N SER A 13 42.25 0.82 -21.72
CA SER A 13 42.59 -0.41 -22.41
C SER A 13 41.90 -1.72 -21.97
N LEU A 14 41.31 -2.43 -22.94
CA LEU A 14 41.86 -3.74 -23.29
C LEU A 14 41.73 -3.98 -24.80
N LEU A 15 42.89 -3.92 -25.44
CA LEU A 15 43.18 -4.23 -26.83
C LEU A 15 43.14 -5.74 -27.07
N LEU A 16 42.73 -6.12 -28.30
CA LEU A 16 43.24 -7.23 -29.12
C LEU A 16 43.34 -8.63 -28.46
N THR A 17 42.78 -9.67 -29.07
CA THR A 17 43.50 -10.31 -30.19
C THR A 17 42.58 -11.20 -31.01
N LEU A 18 42.69 -10.97 -32.31
CA LEU A 18 42.29 -11.80 -33.43
C LEU A 18 43.12 -13.10 -33.38
N GLY A 19 42.46 -14.26 -33.30
CA GLY A 19 43.06 -15.59 -33.40
C GLY A 19 42.26 -16.44 -34.37
N LEU A 20 42.73 -16.52 -35.61
CA LEU A 20 42.22 -17.38 -36.67
C LEU A 20 42.87 -18.77 -36.55
N LEU A 21 42.15 -19.81 -37.00
CA LEU A 21 42.58 -21.15 -37.45
C LEU A 21 42.34 -22.40 -36.54
N ALA A 22 41.32 -23.15 -36.97
CA ALA A 22 41.25 -24.61 -37.17
C ALA A 22 41.37 -25.59 -35.97
N VAL A 23 40.28 -26.35 -35.72
CA VAL A 23 40.18 -27.82 -35.88
C VAL A 23 38.93 -28.34 -35.18
N SER A 24 38.18 -29.19 -35.90
CA SER A 24 36.94 -29.85 -35.48
C SER A 24 37.08 -30.68 -34.20
N SER A 25 36.24 -30.40 -33.22
CA SER A 25 35.37 -31.36 -32.49
C SER A 25 34.81 -30.66 -31.25
N THR A 26 33.56 -30.97 -30.91
CA THR A 26 32.82 -30.45 -29.73
C THR A 26 32.05 -29.14 -29.95
N GLN A 27 31.32 -29.08 -31.07
CA GLN A 27 30.09 -28.29 -31.17
C GLN A 27 28.96 -29.02 -30.42
N SER A 28 28.99 -28.96 -29.10
CA SER A 28 27.82 -29.22 -28.25
C SER A 28 28.12 -28.73 -26.84
N GLN A 29 27.24 -27.92 -26.26
CA GLN A 29 27.27 -27.41 -24.87
C GLN A 29 28.21 -26.23 -24.54
N ARG A 30 27.90 -25.01 -25.02
CA ARG A 30 28.16 -23.78 -24.23
C ARG A 30 27.30 -22.55 -24.61
N ALA A 31 26.22 -22.74 -25.37
CA ALA A 31 25.30 -21.68 -25.75
C ALA A 31 24.09 -21.54 -24.78
N SER A 32 23.91 -22.42 -23.80
CA SER A 32 22.72 -22.43 -22.93
C SER A 32 22.83 -21.62 -21.63
N ALA A 33 23.97 -20.98 -21.35
CA ALA A 33 24.20 -20.29 -20.07
C ALA A 33 24.14 -18.75 -20.13
N SER A 34 24.07 -18.13 -21.32
CA SER A 34 24.05 -16.66 -21.45
C SER A 34 22.66 -16.06 -21.65
N GLU A 35 21.66 -16.85 -22.06
CA GLU A 35 20.27 -16.38 -22.18
C GLU A 35 19.48 -16.54 -20.87
N GLU A 36 19.90 -17.44 -19.99
CA GLU A 36 19.23 -17.71 -18.71
C GLU A 36 19.60 -16.67 -17.63
N LYS A 37 20.83 -16.16 -17.60
CA LYS A 37 21.28 -15.18 -16.60
C LYS A 37 20.74 -13.77 -16.84
N ALA A 38 20.58 -13.36 -18.10
CA ALA A 38 20.01 -12.06 -18.46
C ALA A 38 18.49 -11.96 -18.19
N THR A 39 17.78 -13.10 -18.22
CA THR A 39 16.36 -13.16 -17.86
C THR A 39 16.13 -13.29 -16.35
N ASN A 40 17.08 -13.86 -15.60
CA ASN A 40 17.01 -13.98 -14.15
C ASN A 40 17.13 -12.62 -13.43
N GLU A 41 18.12 -11.81 -13.81
CA GLU A 41 18.35 -10.49 -13.18
C GLU A 41 17.14 -9.53 -13.36
N THR A 42 16.36 -9.70 -14.43
CA THR A 42 15.12 -8.93 -14.67
C THR A 42 13.94 -9.46 -13.86
N LYS A 43 13.85 -10.78 -13.64
CA LYS A 43 12.81 -11.40 -12.79
C LYS A 43 13.01 -11.08 -11.32
N ASP A 44 14.25 -11.19 -10.84
CA ASP A 44 14.63 -10.87 -9.45
C ASP A 44 14.29 -9.41 -9.09
N SER A 45 14.51 -8.47 -10.02
CA SER A 45 14.18 -7.05 -9.84
C SER A 45 12.67 -6.76 -9.79
N VAL A 46 11.87 -7.46 -10.61
CA VAL A 46 10.40 -7.35 -10.63
C VAL A 46 9.78 -7.99 -9.39
N GLU A 47 10.31 -9.12 -8.94
CA GLU A 47 9.86 -9.81 -7.73
C GLU A 47 10.17 -8.99 -6.48
N ALA A 48 11.39 -8.46 -6.34
CA ALA A 48 11.74 -7.56 -5.24
C ALA A 48 10.82 -6.33 -5.15
N SER A 49 10.42 -5.78 -6.30
CA SER A 49 9.49 -4.64 -6.36
C SER A 49 8.05 -5.01 -5.98
N LYS A 50 7.57 -6.18 -6.40
CA LYS A 50 6.25 -6.71 -5.99
C LYS A 50 6.20 -7.02 -4.49
N ASP A 51 7.26 -7.61 -3.97
CA ASP A 51 7.42 -7.93 -2.54
C ASP A 51 7.35 -6.65 -1.68
N TYR A 52 8.01 -5.59 -2.12
CA TYR A 52 7.96 -4.30 -1.45
C TYR A 52 6.53 -3.73 -1.41
N ALA A 53 5.83 -3.73 -2.55
CA ALA A 53 4.45 -3.24 -2.64
C ALA A 53 3.49 -4.07 -1.76
N ALA A 54 3.64 -5.39 -1.75
CA ALA A 54 2.84 -6.29 -0.92
C ALA A 54 3.05 -6.00 0.58
N ARG A 55 4.30 -5.81 1.02
CA ARG A 55 4.62 -5.44 2.42
C ARG A 55 4.00 -4.11 2.80
N LYS A 56 4.10 -3.09 1.95
CA LYS A 56 3.50 -1.76 2.20
C LYS A 56 1.99 -1.79 2.31
N LYS A 57 1.34 -2.56 1.44
CA LYS A 57 -0.10 -2.79 1.50
C LYS A 57 -0.50 -3.49 2.81
N ALA A 58 0.21 -4.54 3.22
CA ALA A 58 -0.06 -5.24 4.47
C ALA A 58 0.12 -4.35 5.72
N GLU A 59 1.18 -3.54 5.76
CA GLU A 59 1.39 -2.53 6.81
C GLU A 59 0.22 -1.54 6.88
N TYR A 60 -0.25 -1.07 5.71
CA TYR A 60 -1.40 -0.18 5.63
C TYR A 60 -2.70 -0.85 6.10
N GLN A 61 -2.97 -2.09 5.69
CA GLN A 61 -4.17 -2.82 6.12
C GLN A 61 -4.22 -2.96 7.64
N LYS A 62 -3.12 -3.44 8.24
CA LYS A 62 -3.01 -3.58 9.70
C LYS A 62 -3.23 -2.26 10.44
N LYS A 63 -2.75 -1.14 9.86
CA LYS A 63 -3.00 0.19 10.42
C LYS A 63 -4.49 0.52 10.43
N ILE A 64 -5.19 0.31 9.32
CA ILE A 64 -6.63 0.61 9.21
C ILE A 64 -7.45 -0.30 10.13
N GLU A 65 -7.12 -1.58 10.23
CA GLU A 65 -7.75 -2.53 11.17
C GLU A 65 -7.61 -2.05 12.61
N SER A 66 -6.40 -1.69 13.03
CA SER A 66 -6.15 -1.16 14.37
C SER A 66 -6.97 0.10 14.68
N GLN A 67 -7.13 0.99 13.70
CA GLN A 67 -7.99 2.17 13.84
C GLN A 67 -9.47 1.80 13.93
N LEU A 68 -9.95 0.80 13.17
CA LEU A 68 -11.32 0.30 13.28
C LEU A 68 -11.60 -0.33 14.64
N ASP A 69 -10.62 -1.01 15.24
CA ASP A 69 -10.71 -1.55 16.59
C ASP A 69 -10.76 -0.45 17.66
N GLU A 70 -9.99 0.62 17.48
CA GLU A 70 -10.07 1.82 18.32
C GLU A 70 -11.46 2.46 18.24
N PHE A 71 -11.99 2.67 17.03
CA PHE A 71 -13.35 3.21 16.87
C PHE A 71 -14.41 2.28 17.41
N SER A 72 -14.27 0.96 17.27
CA SER A 72 -15.22 -0.01 17.84
C SER A 72 -15.30 0.14 19.36
N ARG A 73 -14.16 0.19 20.04
CA ARG A 73 -14.12 0.42 21.50
C ARG A 73 -14.71 1.77 21.89
N GLY A 74 -14.38 2.83 21.15
CA GLY A 74 -14.94 4.16 21.39
C GLY A 74 -16.46 4.22 21.21
N ILE A 75 -16.99 3.54 20.18
CA ILE A 75 -18.43 3.41 19.94
C ILE A 75 -19.09 2.64 21.09
N ASP A 76 -18.48 1.57 21.57
CA ASP A 76 -19.03 0.80 22.70
C ASP A 76 -19.03 1.61 23.99
N GLU A 77 -18.02 2.46 24.23
CA GLU A 77 -18.07 3.45 25.30
C GLU A 77 -19.21 4.45 25.15
N LEU A 78 -19.46 4.95 23.94
CA LEU A 78 -20.58 5.86 23.67
C LEU A 78 -21.92 5.16 23.93
N LYS A 79 -22.06 3.87 23.58
CA LYS A 79 -23.25 3.08 23.92
C LYS A 79 -23.46 3.00 25.42
N MET A 80 -22.43 2.66 26.19
CA MET A 80 -22.52 2.62 27.66
C MET A 80 -22.92 3.98 28.24
N LYS A 81 -22.34 5.06 27.73
CA LYS A 81 -22.67 6.44 28.13
C LYS A 81 -24.11 6.81 27.76
N ALA A 82 -24.62 6.35 26.62
CA ALA A 82 -26.01 6.55 26.21
C ALA A 82 -26.99 5.86 27.18
N GLU A 83 -26.68 4.64 27.61
CA GLU A 83 -27.49 3.90 28.58
C GLU A 83 -27.57 4.60 29.95
N GLN A 84 -26.52 5.32 30.34
CA GLN A 84 -26.48 6.10 31.59
C GLN A 84 -27.10 7.50 31.47
N SER A 85 -27.58 7.88 30.28
CA SER A 85 -28.11 9.21 30.00
C SER A 85 -29.64 9.25 30.11
N GLY A 86 -30.20 10.45 30.31
CA GLY A 86 -31.66 10.65 30.27
C GLY A 86 -32.26 10.32 28.89
N ALA A 87 -33.54 9.97 28.84
CA ALA A 87 -34.22 9.42 27.65
C ALA A 87 -33.97 10.21 26.35
N LYS A 88 -34.06 11.54 26.40
CA LYS A 88 -33.82 12.41 25.24
C LYS A 88 -32.36 12.34 24.78
N ALA A 89 -31.40 12.41 25.70
CA ALA A 89 -29.98 12.35 25.37
C ALA A 89 -29.58 10.97 24.83
N LYS A 90 -30.13 9.89 25.42
CA LYS A 90 -29.96 8.51 24.94
C LYS A 90 -30.44 8.34 23.51
N ALA A 91 -31.65 8.80 23.19
CA ALA A 91 -32.22 8.69 21.85
C ALA A 91 -31.36 9.39 20.79
N GLU A 92 -30.86 10.60 21.09
CA GLU A 92 -30.00 11.34 20.18
C GLU A 92 -28.62 10.68 20.01
N LEU A 93 -27.99 10.23 21.11
CA LEU A 93 -26.69 9.57 21.04
C LEU A 93 -26.78 8.23 20.29
N ASN A 94 -27.87 7.48 20.43
CA ASN A 94 -28.10 6.25 19.69
C ASN A 94 -28.21 6.46 18.18
N LYS A 95 -28.78 7.58 17.72
CA LYS A 95 -28.78 7.94 16.28
C LYS A 95 -27.36 8.15 15.76
N GLU A 96 -26.53 8.84 16.55
CA GLU A 96 -25.15 9.11 16.20
C GLU A 96 -24.31 7.82 16.20
N ILE A 97 -24.50 6.94 17.19
CA ILE A 97 -23.89 5.60 17.25
C ILE A 97 -24.23 4.77 16.01
N ALA A 98 -25.51 4.72 15.62
CA ALA A 98 -25.93 3.97 14.43
C ALA A 98 -25.24 4.48 13.15
N ALA A 99 -25.08 5.79 13.01
CA ALA A 99 -24.34 6.38 11.89
C ALA A 99 -22.84 5.99 11.91
N LEU A 100 -22.22 5.96 13.09
CA LEU A 100 -20.83 5.54 13.25
C LEU A 100 -20.64 4.06 12.89
N GLU A 101 -21.56 3.19 13.29
CA GLU A 101 -21.52 1.76 12.93
C GLU A 101 -21.63 1.55 11.42
N GLN A 102 -22.52 2.29 10.75
CA GLN A 102 -22.63 2.25 9.29
C GLN A 102 -21.34 2.73 8.61
N GLN A 103 -20.71 3.81 9.11
CA GLN A 103 -19.45 4.30 8.57
C GLN A 103 -18.30 3.31 8.78
N LYS A 104 -18.26 2.63 9.93
CA LYS A 104 -17.29 1.56 10.21
C LYS A 104 -17.41 0.41 9.20
N GLU A 105 -18.64 0.02 8.89
CA GLU A 105 -18.92 -1.00 7.87
C GLU A 105 -18.45 -0.55 6.48
N VAL A 106 -18.69 0.71 6.12
CA VAL A 106 -18.21 1.29 4.85
C VAL A 106 -16.69 1.24 4.75
N VAL A 107 -15.97 1.58 5.82
CA VAL A 107 -14.50 1.49 5.85
C VAL A 107 -14.05 0.03 5.72
N SER A 108 -14.67 -0.88 6.46
CA SER A 108 -14.36 -2.32 6.44
C SER A 108 -14.52 -2.90 5.03
N LYS A 109 -15.64 -2.59 4.36
CA LYS A 109 -15.88 -3.00 2.97
C LYS A 109 -14.81 -2.46 2.01
N LYS A 110 -14.43 -1.19 2.14
CA LYS A 110 -13.39 -0.58 1.29
C LYS A 110 -12.00 -1.18 1.55
N LEU A 111 -11.74 -1.58 2.79
CA LEU A 111 -10.51 -2.26 3.15
C LEU A 111 -10.45 -3.65 2.50
N SER A 112 -11.55 -4.41 2.49
CA SER A 112 -11.64 -5.68 1.77
C SER A 112 -11.48 -5.50 0.25
N GLU A 113 -12.04 -4.44 -0.33
CA GLU A 113 -11.81 -4.10 -1.75
C GLU A 113 -10.30 -3.85 -2.01
N LEU A 114 -9.61 -3.14 -1.10
CA LEU A 114 -8.18 -2.92 -1.18
C LEU A 114 -7.40 -4.24 -1.07
N GLU A 115 -7.78 -5.15 -0.18
CA GLU A 115 -7.17 -6.48 -0.03
C GLU A 115 -7.22 -7.29 -1.32
N SER A 116 -8.32 -7.22 -2.07
CA SER A 116 -8.44 -7.91 -3.36
C SER A 116 -7.61 -7.28 -4.50
N SER A 117 -7.05 -6.09 -4.32
CA SER A 117 -6.33 -5.35 -5.37
C SER A 117 -4.84 -5.72 -5.52
N SER A 118 -4.28 -5.56 -6.73
CA SER A 118 -2.87 -5.85 -7.05
C SER A 118 -1.96 -4.60 -7.11
N GLY A 119 -0.64 -4.83 -7.20
CA GLY A 119 0.46 -3.90 -6.86
C GLY A 119 0.48 -2.47 -7.43
N GLU A 120 -0.16 -2.18 -8.57
CA GLU A 120 -0.26 -0.80 -9.08
C GLU A 120 -1.59 -0.11 -8.76
N THR A 121 -2.63 -0.88 -8.41
CA THR A 121 -3.99 -0.33 -8.22
C THR A 121 -4.29 -0.03 -6.76
N TRP A 122 -3.59 -0.66 -5.82
CA TRP A 122 -3.89 -0.54 -4.38
C TRP A 122 -3.80 0.90 -3.86
N GLU A 123 -2.93 1.75 -4.42
CA GLU A 123 -2.81 3.18 -4.06
C GLU A 123 -4.10 3.97 -4.36
N LYS A 124 -4.82 3.63 -5.44
CA LYS A 124 -6.13 4.25 -5.74
C LYS A 124 -7.19 3.82 -4.72
N PHE A 125 -7.16 2.56 -4.30
CA PHE A 125 -8.05 2.07 -3.24
C PHE A 125 -7.70 2.67 -1.88
N LYS A 126 -6.42 2.89 -1.60
CA LYS A 126 -5.92 3.52 -0.38
C LYS A 126 -6.58 4.88 -0.15
N SER A 127 -6.63 5.73 -1.18
CA SER A 127 -7.30 7.04 -1.09
C SER A 127 -8.79 6.94 -0.72
N ARG A 128 -9.50 5.92 -1.25
CA ARG A 128 -10.91 5.66 -0.91
C ARG A 128 -11.08 5.20 0.54
N VAL A 129 -10.17 4.36 1.04
CA VAL A 129 -10.14 3.92 2.46
C VAL A 129 -9.83 5.11 3.36
N ASP A 130 -8.80 5.89 3.06
CA ASP A 130 -8.39 7.08 3.82
C ASP A 130 -9.54 8.10 3.92
N SER A 131 -10.27 8.33 2.82
CA SER A 131 -11.41 9.25 2.80
C SER A 131 -12.55 8.78 3.71
N ALA A 132 -12.89 7.49 3.66
CA ALA A 132 -13.93 6.92 4.51
C ALA A 132 -13.52 6.92 6.00
N MET A 133 -12.26 6.58 6.28
CA MET A 133 -11.71 6.62 7.64
C MET A 133 -11.73 8.03 8.22
N ASN A 134 -11.40 9.05 7.43
CA ASN A 134 -11.47 10.44 7.86
C ASN A 134 -12.90 10.89 8.18
N GLU A 135 -13.89 10.45 7.40
CA GLU A 135 -15.30 10.77 7.69
C GLU A 135 -15.81 10.07 8.95
N LEU A 136 -15.41 8.80 9.17
CA LEU A 136 -15.66 8.10 10.43
C LEU A 136 -15.06 8.87 11.61
N LYS A 137 -13.79 9.27 11.50
CA LYS A 137 -13.10 10.05 12.55
C LYS A 137 -13.84 11.35 12.87
N LYS A 138 -14.19 12.14 11.84
CA LYS A 138 -14.93 13.39 12.03
C LYS A 138 -16.28 13.17 12.69
N SER A 139 -17.01 12.13 12.29
CA SER A 139 -18.30 11.79 12.87
C SER A 139 -18.16 11.38 14.32
N TYR A 140 -17.13 10.59 14.65
CA TYR A 140 -16.83 10.17 16.01
C TYR A 140 -16.48 11.36 16.90
N ASP A 141 -15.58 12.23 16.45
CA ASP A 141 -15.19 13.45 17.17
C ASP A 141 -16.41 14.34 17.44
N ARG A 142 -17.31 14.50 16.46
CA ARG A 142 -18.57 15.23 16.63
C ARG A 142 -19.47 14.59 17.68
N ALA A 143 -19.59 13.26 17.70
CA ALA A 143 -20.42 12.56 18.67
C ALA A 143 -19.88 12.69 20.10
N VAL A 144 -18.57 12.56 20.26
CA VAL A 144 -17.90 12.77 21.55
C VAL A 144 -18.09 14.22 22.03
N SER A 145 -17.90 15.22 21.18
CA SER A 145 -18.08 16.63 21.56
C SER A 145 -19.52 16.93 21.98
N ARG A 146 -20.52 16.49 21.19
CA ARG A 146 -21.94 16.69 21.54
C ARG A 146 -22.36 15.98 22.81
N PHE A 147 -21.76 14.83 23.11
CA PHE A 147 -22.00 14.16 24.39
C PHE A 147 -21.45 14.99 25.56
N LYS A 148 -20.21 15.51 25.41
CA LYS A 148 -19.58 16.36 26.44
C LYS A 148 -20.35 17.66 26.70
N GLU A 149 -20.92 18.28 25.66
CA GLU A 149 -21.70 19.52 25.79
C GLU A 149 -23.08 19.31 26.46
N ARG A 150 -23.61 18.08 26.46
CA ARG A 150 -24.93 17.76 27.02
C ARG A 150 -24.90 17.26 28.47
N ARG A 151 -23.73 16.85 28.95
CA ARG A 151 -23.54 16.30 30.30
C ARG A 151 -23.10 17.39 31.27
#